data_AF-A0A150X747-F1
#
_entry.id   AF-A0A150X747-F1
#
_cell.length_a   1.000
_cell.length_b   1.000
_cell.length_c   1.000
_cell.angle_alpha   90.00
_cell.angle_beta   90.00
_cell.angle_gamma   90.00
#
_symmetry.space_group_name_H-M   'P 1'
#
loop_
_entity.id
_entity.type
_entity.pdbx_description
1 polymer ?
#
loop_
_entity_poly.entity_id
_entity_poly.type
_entity_poly.pdbx_seq_one_letter_code
_entity_poly.pdbx_strand_id
1 'polypeptide(L)'
;MTAESKGSKYDEKIEEVISKLLRRGYTDIKATIEPYEAPASIVGQNHESELIPDITGEKWGGKGYFEISKKDVDPSELASKWKVLELLAKMKSGEFQIYVPHGSMQFTQRIIDKYNIQAELVKI
;
A
#
# COMPACT_ATOMS: atom_id res chain seq x y z
N MET A 1 19.99 19.71 -7.34
CA MET A 1 19.92 18.29 -7.79
C MET A 1 18.79 17.63 -7.00
N THR A 2 17.58 18.17 -7.13
CA THR A 2 16.45 17.73 -7.98
C THR A 2 15.70 16.54 -7.38
N ALA A 3 14.57 16.87 -6.74
CA ALA A 3 13.55 15.97 -6.21
C ALA A 3 12.79 15.20 -7.31
N GLU A 4 13.14 15.40 -8.59
CA GLU A 4 12.49 14.83 -9.77
C GLU A 4 12.85 13.35 -10.03
N SER A 5 13.80 12.75 -9.30
CA SER A 5 14.23 11.37 -9.54
C SER A 5 13.47 10.29 -8.75
N LYS A 6 12.73 10.67 -7.69
CA LYS A 6 12.03 9.69 -6.83
C LYS A 6 10.66 9.27 -7.35
N GLY A 7 9.94 10.15 -8.06
CA GLY A 7 8.64 9.86 -8.67
C GLY A 7 8.73 8.69 -9.66
N SER A 8 9.56 8.80 -10.70
CA SER A 8 9.65 7.77 -11.75
C SER A 8 9.95 6.36 -11.23
N LYS A 9 10.93 6.17 -10.34
CA LYS A 9 11.27 4.82 -9.82
C LYS A 9 10.22 4.25 -8.87
N TYR A 10 9.48 5.11 -8.19
CA TYR A 10 8.42 4.69 -7.31
C TYR A 10 7.16 4.34 -8.11
N ASP A 11 6.84 5.17 -9.10
CA ASP A 11 5.74 4.98 -10.02
C ASP A 11 5.93 3.69 -10.83
N GLU A 12 7.16 3.39 -11.30
CA GLU A 12 7.51 2.12 -11.93
C GLU A 12 7.17 0.90 -11.06
N LYS A 13 7.38 1.00 -9.73
CA LYS A 13 7.02 -0.08 -8.80
C LYS A 13 5.51 -0.16 -8.61
N ILE A 14 4.82 0.98 -8.57
CA ILE A 14 3.36 1.00 -8.54
C ILE A 14 2.80 0.32 -9.80
N GLU A 15 3.31 0.64 -10.98
CA GLU A 15 2.92 -0.01 -12.24
C GLU A 15 3.19 -1.53 -12.24
N GLU A 16 4.34 -1.96 -11.70
CA GLU A 16 4.65 -3.38 -11.55
C GLU A 16 3.63 -4.08 -10.65
N VAL A 17 3.29 -3.47 -9.51
CA VAL A 17 2.29 -4.00 -8.58
C VAL A 17 0.91 -4.05 -9.23
N ILE A 18 0.47 -2.98 -9.89
CA ILE A 18 -0.81 -2.94 -10.62
C ILE A 18 -0.87 -4.05 -11.66
N SER A 19 0.20 -4.26 -12.43
CA SER A 19 0.28 -5.33 -13.43
C SER A 19 0.10 -6.72 -12.80
N LYS A 20 0.64 -6.95 -11.60
CA LYS A 20 0.43 -8.21 -10.85
C LYS A 20 -1.01 -8.31 -10.33
N LEU A 21 -1.59 -7.23 -9.84
CA LEU A 21 -2.98 -7.20 -9.35
C LEU A 21 -3.99 -7.51 -10.47
N LEU A 22 -3.82 -6.88 -11.65
CA LEU A 22 -4.67 -7.15 -12.82
C LEU A 22 -4.59 -8.63 -13.24
N ARG A 23 -3.38 -9.21 -13.30
CA ARG A 23 -3.20 -10.65 -13.58
C ARG A 23 -3.83 -11.57 -12.53
N ARG A 24 -3.93 -11.11 -11.28
CA ARG A 24 -4.61 -11.81 -10.19
C ARG A 24 -6.13 -11.61 -10.19
N GLY A 25 -6.68 -10.85 -11.14
CA GLY A 25 -8.11 -10.63 -11.32
C GLY A 25 -8.69 -9.51 -10.48
N TYR A 26 -7.87 -8.58 -9.99
CA TYR A 26 -8.39 -7.33 -9.43
C TYR A 26 -8.89 -6.40 -10.53
N THR A 27 -9.96 -5.67 -10.24
CA THR A 27 -10.58 -4.66 -11.09
C THR A 27 -10.69 -3.34 -10.32
N ASP A 28 -11.22 -2.28 -10.94
CA ASP A 28 -11.37 -0.95 -10.33
C ASP A 28 -10.07 -0.46 -9.63
N ILE A 29 -8.95 -0.58 -10.35
CA ILE A 29 -7.64 -0.20 -9.81
C ILE A 29 -7.57 1.33 -9.70
N LYS A 30 -7.26 1.79 -8.49
CA LYS A 30 -6.94 3.18 -8.17
C LYS A 30 -5.52 3.25 -7.63
N ALA A 31 -4.74 4.24 -8.03
CA ALA A 31 -3.34 4.38 -7.62
C ALA A 31 -2.91 5.84 -7.55
N THR A 32 -1.88 6.12 -6.76
CA THR A 32 -1.34 7.49 -6.58
C THR A 32 -0.52 8.00 -7.77
N ILE A 33 -0.64 7.36 -8.93
CA ILE A 33 0.10 7.68 -10.15
C ILE A 33 -0.87 7.86 -11.32
N GLU A 34 -0.49 8.69 -12.28
CA GLU A 34 -1.21 8.82 -13.54
C GLU A 34 -1.07 7.54 -14.39
N PRO A 35 -2.05 7.16 -15.23
CA PRO A 35 -3.35 7.82 -15.45
C PRO A 35 -4.47 7.26 -14.54
N TYR A 36 -4.13 6.64 -13.41
CA TYR A 36 -5.13 6.00 -12.54
C TYR A 36 -5.83 7.05 -11.68
N GLU A 37 -7.10 6.81 -11.36
CA GLU A 37 -7.78 7.59 -10.33
C GLU A 37 -7.07 7.39 -8.99
N ALA A 38 -6.85 8.47 -8.24
CA ALA A 38 -6.26 8.37 -6.91
C ALA A 38 -7.20 7.64 -5.93
N PRO A 39 -6.66 6.80 -5.03
CA PRO A 39 -7.45 6.21 -3.96
C PRO A 39 -8.06 7.27 -3.04
N ALA A 40 -9.25 7.00 -2.53
CA ALA A 40 -9.90 7.88 -1.57
C ALA A 40 -9.05 8.04 -0.31
N SER A 41 -8.91 9.28 0.18
CA SER A 41 -8.25 9.56 1.45
C SER A 41 -9.06 9.01 2.62
N ILE A 42 -8.35 8.48 3.61
CA ILE A 42 -8.91 7.95 4.84
C ILE A 42 -8.63 8.97 5.93
N VAL A 43 -9.70 9.56 6.46
CA VAL A 43 -9.64 10.52 7.57
C VAL A 43 -10.24 9.87 8.81
N GLY A 44 -9.44 9.75 9.87
CA GLY A 44 -9.95 9.34 11.17
C GLY A 44 -10.73 10.48 11.82
N GLN A 45 -11.83 10.19 12.52
CA GLN A 45 -12.66 11.22 13.18
C GLN A 45 -11.89 12.13 14.16
N ASN A 46 -10.70 11.71 14.62
CA ASN A 46 -9.84 12.44 15.56
C ASN A 46 -8.39 12.66 15.04
N HIS A 47 -8.10 12.40 13.76
CA HIS A 47 -6.75 12.55 13.20
C HIS A 47 -6.74 13.54 12.04
N GLU A 48 -5.90 14.57 12.14
CA GLU A 48 -5.70 15.60 11.09
C GLU A 48 -4.93 15.06 9.88
N SER A 49 -4.25 13.91 10.00
CA SER A 49 -3.46 13.34 8.92
C SER A 49 -4.32 12.52 7.96
N GLU A 50 -4.42 12.97 6.71
CA GLU A 50 -5.00 12.19 5.63
C GLU A 50 -4.11 11.01 5.28
N LEU A 51 -4.70 9.82 5.18
CA LEU A 51 -4.00 8.60 4.79
C LEU A 51 -4.49 8.15 3.42
N ILE A 52 -3.59 8.12 2.44
CA ILE A 52 -3.88 7.65 1.08
C ILE A 52 -3.15 6.31 0.85
N PRO A 53 -3.88 5.20 0.55
CA PRO A 53 -3.24 3.96 0.11
C PRO A 53 -2.46 4.18 -1.19
N ASP A 54 -1.34 3.49 -1.40
CA ASP A 54 -0.62 3.56 -2.67
C ASP A 54 -1.50 3.05 -3.83
N ILE A 55 -2.19 1.91 -3.61
CA ILE A 55 -3.08 1.28 -4.58
C ILE A 55 -4.30 0.68 -3.87
N THR A 56 -5.47 0.76 -4.50
CA THR A 56 -6.65 -0.04 -4.14
C THR A 56 -7.21 -0.77 -5.36
N GLY A 57 -7.96 -1.84 -5.12
CA GLY A 57 -8.67 -2.57 -6.17
C GLY A 57 -9.80 -3.42 -5.60
N GLU A 58 -10.68 -3.89 -6.46
CA GLU A 58 -11.81 -4.74 -6.11
C GLU A 58 -11.62 -6.15 -6.64
N LYS A 59 -12.05 -7.14 -5.86
CA LYS A 59 -12.04 -8.54 -6.29
C LYS A 59 -13.07 -9.34 -5.49
N TRP A 60 -13.92 -10.08 -6.20
CA TRP A 60 -14.97 -10.92 -5.60
C TRP A 60 -15.88 -10.18 -4.60
N GLY A 61 -16.16 -8.89 -4.87
CA GLY A 61 -16.97 -8.04 -3.99
C GLY A 61 -16.24 -7.49 -2.76
N GLY A 62 -14.96 -7.84 -2.57
CA GLY A 62 -14.09 -7.30 -1.54
C GLY A 62 -13.19 -6.19 -2.05
N LYS A 63 -12.74 -5.30 -1.15
CA LYS A 63 -11.81 -4.20 -1.47
C LYS A 63 -10.40 -4.46 -0.92
N GLY A 64 -9.44 -4.56 -1.82
CA GLY A 64 -8.02 -4.70 -1.51
C GLY A 64 -7.31 -3.36 -1.34
N TYR A 65 -6.33 -3.35 -0.45
CA TYR A 65 -5.45 -2.22 -0.16
C TYR A 65 -4.00 -2.70 -0.28
N PHE A 66 -3.19 -2.00 -1.05
CA PHE A 66 -1.83 -2.43 -1.35
C PHE A 66 -0.86 -1.29 -1.14
N GLU A 67 0.25 -1.60 -0.46
CA GLU A 67 1.32 -0.65 -0.14
C GLU A 67 2.65 -1.17 -0.66
N ILE A 68 3.58 -0.26 -0.94
CA ILE A 68 4.96 -0.61 -1.26
C ILE A 68 5.86 -0.20 -0.10
N SER A 69 6.65 -1.13 0.44
CA SER A 69 7.50 -0.84 1.59
C SER A 69 8.60 0.19 1.25
N LYS A 70 8.62 1.30 2.00
CA LYS A 70 9.55 2.43 1.88
C LYS A 70 10.48 2.49 3.10
N LYS A 71 11.79 2.46 2.89
CA LYS A 71 12.77 2.56 3.99
C LYS A 71 13.06 3.99 4.44
N ASP A 72 12.66 4.96 3.63
CA ASP A 72 12.86 6.39 3.86
C ASP A 72 11.69 7.05 4.60
N VAL A 73 10.69 6.28 5.03
CA VAL A 73 9.58 6.72 5.88
C VAL A 73 9.79 6.18 7.30
N ASP A 74 9.35 6.95 8.30
CA ASP A 74 9.45 6.53 9.70
C ASP A 74 8.67 5.21 9.95
N PRO A 75 9.28 4.22 10.63
CA PRO A 75 8.63 2.94 10.88
C PRO A 75 7.32 3.01 11.67
N SER A 76 7.17 3.99 12.57
CA SER A 76 5.94 4.17 13.36
C SER A 76 4.82 4.81 12.54
N GLU A 77 5.17 5.67 11.58
CA GLU A 77 4.24 6.22 10.60
C GLU A 77 3.72 5.12 9.66
N LEU A 78 4.64 4.31 9.09
CA LEU A 78 4.27 3.13 8.29
C LEU A 78 3.36 2.18 9.06
N ALA A 79 3.72 1.87 10.32
CA ALA A 79 2.93 0.98 11.15
C ALA A 79 1.51 1.53 11.41
N SER A 80 1.40 2.83 11.68
CA SER A 80 0.10 3.48 11.90
C SER A 80 -0.76 3.41 10.65
N LYS A 81 -0.17 3.72 9.49
CA LYS A 81 -0.85 3.61 8.19
C LYS A 81 -1.33 2.19 7.92
N TRP A 82 -0.43 1.22 8.02
CA TRP A 82 -0.71 -0.17 7.70
C TRP A 82 -1.77 -0.82 8.63
N LYS A 83 -1.81 -0.44 9.91
CA LYS A 83 -2.90 -0.88 10.82
C LYS A 83 -4.28 -0.43 10.37
N VAL A 84 -4.39 0.82 9.92
CA VAL A 84 -5.67 1.34 9.43
C VAL A 84 -6.07 0.60 8.15
N LEU A 85 -5.14 0.39 7.23
CA LEU A 85 -5.40 -0.32 5.97
C LEU A 85 -5.77 -1.79 6.18
N GLU A 86 -5.07 -2.50 7.07
CA GLU A 86 -5.42 -3.86 7.50
C GLU A 86 -6.87 -3.93 8.00
N LEU A 87 -7.24 -3.05 8.93
CA LEU A 87 -8.58 -3.02 9.50
C LEU A 87 -9.64 -2.75 8.42
N LEU A 88 -9.39 -1.80 7.53
CA LEU A 88 -10.30 -1.47 6.44
C LEU A 88 -10.45 -2.62 5.45
N ALA A 89 -9.36 -3.28 5.06
CA ALA A 89 -9.42 -4.46 4.20
C ALA A 89 -10.31 -5.54 4.82
N LYS A 90 -10.12 -5.83 6.11
CA LYS A 90 -10.95 -6.80 6.85
C LYS A 90 -12.42 -6.39 6.88
N MET A 91 -12.72 -5.12 7.16
CA MET A 91 -14.10 -4.60 7.17
C MET A 91 -14.76 -4.66 5.78
N LYS A 92 -13.97 -4.55 4.71
CA LYS A 92 -14.43 -4.58 3.32
C LYS A 92 -14.28 -5.95 2.67
N SER A 93 -14.13 -7.01 3.47
CA SER A 93 -13.98 -8.40 2.99
C SER A 93 -12.91 -8.56 1.89
N GLY A 94 -11.84 -7.77 1.98
CA GLY A 94 -10.72 -7.81 1.05
C GLY A 94 -9.40 -8.11 1.75
N GLU A 95 -8.30 -7.75 1.08
CA GLU A 95 -6.95 -8.11 1.50
C GLU A 95 -6.08 -6.87 1.68
N PHE A 96 -5.22 -6.91 2.70
CA PHE A 96 -4.14 -5.95 2.85
C PHE A 96 -2.81 -6.65 2.56
N GLN A 97 -2.06 -6.13 1.59
CA GLN A 97 -0.78 -6.68 1.20
C GLN A 97 0.27 -5.59 1.11
N ILE A 98 1.50 -5.94 1.49
CA ILE A 98 2.65 -5.06 1.37
C ILE A 98 3.59 -5.68 0.35
N TYR A 99 3.79 -4.97 -0.74
CA TYR A 99 4.77 -5.30 -1.77
C TYR A 99 6.14 -4.81 -1.33
N VAL A 100 7.13 -5.70 -1.34
CA VAL A 100 8.42 -5.50 -0.69
C VAL A 100 9.53 -5.52 -1.73
N PRO A 101 10.13 -4.34 -2.03
CA PRO A 101 11.29 -4.25 -2.90
C PRO A 101 12.49 -5.08 -2.40
N HIS A 102 13.32 -5.53 -3.33
CA HIS A 102 14.59 -6.19 -3.00
C HIS A 102 15.38 -5.46 -1.91
N GLY A 103 15.84 -6.22 -0.91
CA GLY A 103 16.57 -5.71 0.26
C GLY A 103 15.70 -5.14 1.38
N SER A 104 14.38 -5.01 1.23
CA SER A 104 13.48 -4.45 2.27
C SER A 104 12.80 -5.49 3.16
N MET A 105 12.90 -6.79 2.85
CA MET A 105 12.18 -7.85 3.57
C MET A 105 12.33 -7.82 5.10
N GLN A 106 13.56 -7.78 5.61
CA GLN A 106 13.77 -7.74 7.06
C GLN A 106 13.26 -6.44 7.70
N PHE A 107 13.31 -5.32 6.98
CA PHE A 107 12.78 -4.03 7.45
C PHE A 107 11.27 -4.11 7.59
N THR A 108 10.57 -4.56 6.53
CA THR A 108 9.11 -4.70 6.53
C THR A 108 8.64 -5.71 7.58
N GLN A 109 9.29 -6.87 7.65
CA GLN A 109 8.96 -7.94 8.60
C GLN A 109 9.04 -7.44 10.06
N ARG A 110 10.12 -6.72 10.42
CA ARG A 110 10.27 -6.17 11.77
C ARG A 110 9.15 -5.20 12.15
N ILE A 111 8.64 -4.42 11.20
CA ILE A 111 7.53 -3.50 11.46
C ILE A 111 6.23 -4.29 11.70
N ILE A 112 5.88 -5.20 10.80
CA ILE A 112 4.63 -5.96 10.94
C ILE A 112 4.63 -6.83 12.21
N ASP A 113 5.76 -7.43 12.57
CA ASP A 113 5.91 -8.23 13.79
C ASP A 113 5.80 -7.36 15.05
N LYS A 114 6.55 -6.24 15.09
CA LYS A 114 6.57 -5.34 16.25
C LYS A 114 5.19 -4.75 16.56
N TYR A 115 4.43 -4.42 15.53
CA TYR A 115 3.14 -3.76 15.68
C TYR A 115 1.94 -4.73 15.56
N ASN A 116 2.19 -6.03 15.35
CA ASN A 116 1.18 -7.07 15.15
C ASN A 116 0.18 -6.72 14.04
N ILE A 117 0.71 -6.44 12.85
CA ILE A 117 -0.06 -6.08 11.65
C ILE A 117 -0.26 -7.32 10.80
N GLN A 118 -1.51 -7.67 10.48
CA GLN A 118 -1.81 -8.79 9.58
C GLN A 118 -1.72 -8.33 8.12
N ALA A 119 -0.58 -8.61 7.48
CA ALA A 119 -0.36 -8.29 6.07
C ALA A 119 0.33 -9.46 5.35
N GLU A 120 -0.09 -9.73 4.12
CA GLU A 120 0.68 -10.61 3.22
C GLU A 120 1.86 -9.83 2.64
N LEU A 121 3.08 -10.36 2.77
CA LEU A 121 4.27 -9.77 2.16
C LEU A 121 4.52 -10.39 0.77
N VAL A 122 4.50 -9.55 -0.26
CA VAL A 122 4.72 -9.97 -1.65
C VAL A 122 6.02 -9.39 -2.17
N LYS A 123 6.96 -10.22 -2.65
CA LYS A 123 8.26 -9.73 -3.16
C LYS A 123 8.12 -9.08 -4.54
N ILE A 124 8.83 -7.96 -4.74
CA ILE A 124 9.06 -7.29 -6.03
C ILE A 124 10.53 -6.90 -6.19
#